data_AF-A0A8X6HUN6-F1
#
_entry.id   AF-A0A8X6HUN6-F1
#
_cell.length_a   1.000
_cell.length_b   1.000
_cell.length_c   1.000
_cell.angle_alpha   90.00
_cell.angle_beta   90.00
_cell.angle_gamma   90.00
#
_symmetry.space_group_name_H-M   'P 1'
#
loop_
_entity.id
_entity.type
_entity.pdbx_description
1 polymer ?
#
loop_
_entity_poly.entity_id
_entity_poly.type
_entity_poly.pdbx_seq_one_letter_code
_entity_poly.pdbx_strand_id
1 'polypeptide(L)'
;MAFLTKGKKEDLRKLAWEMGLSVGEDLRILDIKHLIVNSEKYEEASIKNLFTNIIEERLEKIKNDEQAADQERKKAEQAEEEERKKAEQAADLERRKAEMDFELQKLKLQLEAKMSGVPQNLADRLDAYFLSRNTTSVKKTVNSKENSSKPYAPKRNSYDSRFDKTNQAGPTSSFNRGDKLKTDDRSDRSSVSCYGCGKPGVTKPRCPNCKPAVNKDSVTFGNIQFAFTCSLTPNQSAVLKLAVNGIWGTACADSGASHSIAGETLYLLLQKEGANFQKTQITMSLADGHKPRWKSTQPV
;
A
#
# COMPACT_ATOMS: atom_id res chain seq x y z
N MET A 1 23.94 -35.49 -38.16
CA MET A 1 24.30 -35.37 -36.71
C MET A 1 24.06 -33.98 -36.09
N ALA A 2 24.46 -32.87 -36.74
CA ALA A 2 24.42 -31.53 -36.12
C ALA A 2 23.02 -31.01 -35.74
N PHE A 3 21.94 -31.53 -36.35
CA PHE A 3 20.59 -31.08 -36.03
C PHE A 3 20.08 -31.61 -34.67
N LEU A 4 20.57 -32.78 -34.21
CA LEU A 4 20.20 -33.38 -32.91
C LEU A 4 20.72 -32.59 -31.70
N THR A 5 21.53 -31.55 -31.90
CA THR A 5 21.98 -30.66 -30.82
C THR A 5 20.99 -29.54 -30.50
N LYS A 6 19.99 -29.30 -31.37
CA LYS A 6 19.03 -28.20 -31.23
C LYS A 6 17.94 -28.45 -30.17
N GLY A 7 17.64 -29.70 -29.89
CA GLY A 7 16.59 -30.10 -28.93
C GLY A 7 17.13 -30.46 -27.55
N LYS A 8 16.22 -30.51 -26.57
CA LYS A 8 16.47 -30.99 -25.21
C LYS A 8 16.49 -32.52 -25.16
N LYS A 9 16.93 -33.08 -24.01
CA LYS A 9 16.91 -34.53 -23.76
C LYS A 9 15.51 -35.14 -23.95
N GLU A 10 14.46 -34.42 -23.56
CA GLU A 10 13.05 -34.82 -23.75
C GLU A 10 12.68 -34.97 -25.22
N ASP A 11 13.09 -34.04 -26.09
CA ASP A 11 12.79 -34.08 -27.52
C ASP A 11 13.47 -35.30 -28.16
N LEU A 12 14.70 -35.60 -27.76
CA LEU A 12 15.46 -36.76 -28.24
C LEU A 12 14.84 -38.08 -27.76
N ARG A 13 14.28 -38.11 -26.54
CA ARG A 13 13.54 -39.28 -26.04
C ARG A 13 12.24 -39.49 -26.81
N LYS A 14 11.48 -38.43 -27.09
CA LYS A 14 10.27 -38.49 -27.91
C LYS A 14 10.60 -38.99 -29.32
N LEU A 15 11.64 -38.43 -29.95
CA LEU A 15 12.09 -38.87 -31.26
C LEU A 15 12.46 -40.35 -31.28
N ALA A 16 13.22 -40.82 -30.29
CA ALA A 16 13.59 -42.23 -30.20
C ALA A 16 12.36 -43.14 -30.01
N TRP A 17 11.38 -42.70 -29.21
CA TRP A 17 10.11 -43.42 -29.02
C TRP A 17 9.30 -43.52 -30.32
N GLU A 18 9.21 -42.44 -31.11
CA GLU A 18 8.53 -42.45 -32.42
C GLU A 18 9.23 -43.35 -33.45
N MET A 19 10.55 -43.54 -33.31
CA MET A 19 11.30 -44.52 -34.09
C MET A 19 11.11 -45.98 -33.61
N GLY A 20 10.41 -46.18 -32.50
CA GLY A 20 10.21 -47.48 -31.86
C GLY A 20 11.40 -47.95 -31.01
N LEU A 21 12.26 -47.03 -30.60
CA LEU A 21 13.42 -47.30 -29.74
C LEU A 21 13.04 -47.07 -28.27
N SER A 22 13.37 -48.03 -27.41
CA SER A 22 13.17 -47.87 -25.96
C SER A 22 14.34 -47.09 -25.36
N VAL A 23 14.05 -45.93 -24.78
CA VAL A 23 15.04 -45.05 -24.16
C VAL A 23 14.70 -44.81 -22.69
N GLY A 24 15.51 -45.41 -21.81
CA GLY A 24 15.44 -45.21 -20.36
C GLY A 24 15.68 -43.76 -19.93
N GLU A 25 15.12 -43.37 -18.78
CA GLU A 25 15.16 -42.01 -18.25
C GLU A 25 16.58 -41.51 -17.96
N ASP A 26 17.48 -42.42 -17.59
CA ASP A 26 18.83 -42.10 -17.14
C ASP A 26 19.87 -42.02 -18.26
N LEU A 27 19.51 -42.40 -19.50
CA LEU A 27 20.46 -42.39 -20.61
C LEU A 27 20.98 -40.98 -20.87
N ARG A 28 22.29 -40.86 -21.11
CA ARG A 28 22.91 -39.56 -21.41
C ARG A 28 22.50 -39.13 -22.81
N ILE A 29 22.44 -37.82 -23.04
CA ILE A 29 22.06 -37.22 -24.33
C ILE A 29 22.89 -37.82 -25.49
N LEU A 30 24.19 -38.05 -25.26
CA LEU A 30 25.07 -38.67 -26.25
C LEU A 30 24.66 -40.11 -26.57
N ASP A 31 24.38 -40.91 -25.54
CA ASP A 31 23.99 -42.31 -25.71
C ASP A 31 22.67 -42.42 -26.50
N ILE A 32 21.70 -41.51 -26.25
CA ILE A 32 20.44 -41.42 -27.01
C ILE A 32 20.70 -41.07 -28.47
N LYS A 33 21.57 -40.09 -28.74
CA LYS A 33 21.94 -39.70 -30.12
C LYS A 33 22.58 -40.84 -30.88
N HIS A 34 23.48 -41.59 -30.24
CA HIS A 34 24.10 -42.76 -30.84
C HIS A 34 23.06 -43.85 -31.16
N LEU A 35 22.10 -44.07 -30.27
CA LEU A 35 21.04 -45.07 -30.45
C LEU A 35 20.13 -44.74 -31.65
N ILE A 36 19.81 -43.45 -31.83
CA ILE A 36 19.05 -42.96 -32.99
C ILE A 36 19.83 -43.16 -34.30
N VAL A 37 21.09 -42.76 -34.32
CA VAL A 37 21.93 -42.77 -35.53
C VAL A 37 22.32 -44.17 -35.95
N ASN A 38 22.52 -45.07 -34.99
CA ASN A 38 22.85 -46.46 -35.25
C ASN A 38 21.63 -47.34 -35.58
N SER A 39 20.41 -46.77 -35.58
CA SER A 39 19.21 -47.54 -35.88
C SER A 39 19.11 -47.84 -37.38
N GLU A 40 18.60 -49.02 -37.73
CA GLU A 40 18.38 -49.43 -39.13
C GLU A 40 17.35 -48.54 -39.85
N LYS A 41 16.50 -47.85 -39.07
CA LYS A 41 15.47 -46.93 -39.55
C LYS A 41 15.98 -45.49 -39.66
N TYR A 42 17.29 -45.27 -39.57
CA TYR A 42 17.87 -43.93 -39.63
C TYR A 42 17.88 -43.39 -41.07
N GLU A 43 16.97 -42.46 -41.35
CA GLU A 43 16.99 -41.65 -42.56
C GLU A 43 17.09 -40.16 -42.18
N GLU A 44 18.21 -39.51 -42.52
CA GLU A 44 18.55 -38.18 -42.00
C GLU A 44 17.50 -37.11 -42.34
N ALA A 45 16.93 -37.12 -43.54
CA ALA A 45 15.90 -36.14 -43.94
C ALA A 45 14.59 -36.34 -43.16
N SER A 46 14.12 -37.58 -43.07
CA SER A 46 12.89 -37.95 -42.37
C SER A 46 13.00 -37.66 -40.87
N ILE A 47 14.12 -38.02 -40.25
CA ILE A 47 14.37 -37.79 -38.82
C ILE A 47 14.55 -36.31 -38.51
N LYS A 48 15.20 -35.55 -39.38
CA LYS A 48 15.34 -34.11 -39.21
C LYS A 48 13.98 -33.41 -39.23
N ASN A 49 13.09 -33.79 -40.15
CA ASN A 49 11.73 -33.24 -40.21
C ASN A 49 10.93 -33.61 -38.96
N LEU A 50 10.97 -34.87 -38.55
CA LEU A 50 10.30 -35.35 -37.34
C LEU A 50 10.79 -34.62 -36.09
N PHE A 51 12.10 -34.47 -35.94
CA PHE A 51 12.70 -33.78 -34.80
C PHE A 51 12.38 -32.28 -34.77
N THR A 52 12.37 -31.62 -35.93
CA THR A 52 11.94 -30.22 -36.05
C THR A 52 10.50 -30.07 -35.57
N ASN A 53 9.59 -30.94 -36.02
CA ASN A 53 8.18 -30.90 -35.61
C ASN A 53 8.01 -31.08 -34.09
N ILE A 54 8.74 -32.02 -33.48
CA ILE A 54 8.73 -32.23 -32.01
C ILE A 54 9.18 -30.97 -31.27
N ILE A 55 10.24 -30.31 -31.76
CA ILE A 55 10.76 -29.08 -31.16
C ILE A 55 9.74 -27.95 -31.31
N GLU A 56 9.16 -27.80 -32.49
CA GLU A 56 8.15 -26.78 -32.80
C GLU A 56 6.90 -26.96 -31.93
N GLU A 57 6.36 -28.17 -31.84
CA GLU A 57 5.20 -28.48 -30.99
C GLU A 57 5.44 -28.07 -29.53
N ARG A 58 6.62 -28.37 -28.98
CA ARG A 58 6.96 -27.96 -27.61
C ARG A 58 7.02 -26.43 -27.48
N LEU A 59 7.62 -25.73 -28.45
CA LEU A 59 7.72 -24.28 -28.42
C LEU A 59 6.35 -23.62 -28.57
N GLU A 60 5.48 -24.15 -29.41
CA GLU A 60 4.08 -23.71 -29.56
C GLU A 60 3.30 -23.94 -28.28
N LYS A 61 3.45 -25.09 -27.63
CA LYS A 61 2.81 -25.35 -26.34
C LYS A 61 3.22 -24.33 -25.28
N ILE A 62 4.52 -24.04 -25.15
CA ILE A 62 5.02 -23.01 -24.22
C ILE A 62 4.41 -21.65 -24.55
N LYS A 63 4.40 -21.25 -25.83
CA LYS A 63 3.80 -19.97 -26.25
C LYS A 63 2.30 -19.91 -25.97
N ASN A 64 1.57 -21.00 -26.20
CA ASN A 64 0.13 -21.06 -25.95
C ASN A 64 -0.17 -20.99 -24.45
N ASP A 65 0.62 -21.68 -23.62
CA ASP A 65 0.50 -21.64 -22.16
C ASP A 65 0.81 -20.23 -21.61
N GLU A 66 1.86 -19.58 -22.12
CA GLU A 66 2.20 -18.18 -21.79
C GLU A 66 1.08 -17.22 -22.21
N GLN A 67 0.55 -17.36 -23.44
CA GLN A 67 -0.55 -16.54 -23.93
C GLN A 67 -1.85 -16.76 -23.15
N ALA A 68 -2.16 -18.00 -22.77
CA ALA A 68 -3.32 -18.32 -21.95
C ALA A 68 -3.20 -17.69 -20.56
N ALA A 69 -2.02 -17.78 -19.93
CA ALA A 69 -1.76 -17.15 -18.63
C ALA A 69 -1.88 -15.62 -18.70
N ASP A 70 -1.38 -14.98 -19.77
CA ASP A 70 -1.51 -13.54 -19.96
C ASP A 70 -2.96 -13.12 -20.23
N GLN A 71 -3.73 -13.90 -21.00
CA GLN A 71 -5.15 -13.65 -21.22
C GLN A 71 -5.96 -13.81 -19.93
N GLU A 72 -5.65 -14.81 -19.11
CA GLU A 72 -6.31 -15.02 -17.82
C GLU A 72 -6.04 -13.85 -16.87
N ARG A 73 -4.79 -13.36 -16.80
CA ARG A 73 -4.42 -12.17 -16.03
C ARG A 73 -5.21 -10.94 -16.48
N LYS A 74 -5.28 -10.69 -17.79
CA LYS A 74 -6.04 -9.54 -18.35
C LYS A 74 -7.54 -9.65 -18.05
N LYS A 75 -8.11 -10.85 -18.16
CA LYS A 75 -9.53 -11.09 -17.82
C LYS A 75 -9.81 -10.88 -16.33
N ALA A 76 -8.91 -11.34 -15.46
CA ALA A 76 -9.02 -11.15 -14.01
C ALA A 76 -8.93 -9.66 -13.63
N GLU A 77 -7.99 -8.92 -14.22
CA GLU A 77 -7.85 -7.47 -14.01
C GLU A 77 -9.10 -6.70 -14.48
N GLN A 78 -9.64 -7.04 -15.65
CA GLN A 78 -10.88 -6.45 -16.16
C GLN A 78 -12.08 -6.77 -15.26
N ALA A 79 -12.19 -8.00 -14.76
CA ALA A 79 -13.26 -8.38 -13.85
C ALA A 79 -13.18 -7.63 -12.51
N GLU A 80 -11.97 -7.46 -11.95
CA GLU A 80 -11.76 -6.67 -10.72
C GLU A 80 -12.10 -5.19 -10.95
N GLU A 81 -11.72 -4.62 -12.10
CA GLU A 81 -12.06 -3.23 -12.43
C GLU A 81 -13.58 -3.03 -12.60
N GLU A 82 -14.26 -3.98 -13.25
CA GLU A 82 -15.71 -3.96 -13.41
C GLU A 82 -16.42 -4.09 -12.05
N GLU A 83 -15.93 -4.97 -11.16
CA GLU A 83 -16.44 -5.12 -9.81
C GLU A 83 -16.26 -3.83 -8.99
N ARG A 84 -15.09 -3.20 -9.07
CA ARG A 84 -14.82 -1.90 -8.43
C ARG A 84 -15.78 -0.82 -8.93
N LYS A 85 -16.01 -0.73 -10.24
CA LYS A 85 -16.98 0.23 -10.82
C LYS A 85 -18.40 -0.04 -10.35
N LYS A 86 -18.82 -1.30 -10.28
CA LYS A 86 -20.15 -1.66 -9.76
C LYS A 86 -20.29 -1.32 -8.27
N ALA A 87 -19.27 -1.60 -7.46
CA ALA A 87 -19.25 -1.27 -6.04
C ALA A 87 -19.30 0.25 -5.80
N GLU A 88 -18.54 1.03 -6.58
CA GLU A 88 -18.58 2.50 -6.53
C GLU A 88 -19.96 3.05 -6.90
N GLN A 89 -20.54 2.58 -8.00
CA GLN A 89 -21.90 2.97 -8.40
C GLN A 89 -22.96 2.60 -7.35
N ALA A 90 -22.82 1.42 -6.73
CA ALA A 90 -23.72 1.00 -5.67
C ALA A 90 -23.61 1.89 -4.43
N ALA A 91 -22.38 2.24 -4.02
CA ALA A 91 -22.14 3.13 -2.89
C ALA A 91 -22.68 4.56 -3.14
N ASP A 92 -22.52 5.08 -4.35
CA ASP A 92 -23.08 6.38 -4.73
C ASP A 92 -24.62 6.38 -4.76
N LEU A 93 -25.23 5.29 -5.25
CA LEU A 93 -26.67 5.12 -5.23
C LEU A 93 -27.20 5.00 -3.80
N GLU A 94 -26.50 4.32 -2.92
CA GLU A 94 -26.83 4.22 -1.50
C GLU A 94 -26.74 5.57 -0.79
N ARG A 95 -25.69 6.36 -1.07
CA ARG A 95 -25.56 7.74 -0.55
C ARG A 95 -26.75 8.60 -0.97
N ARG A 96 -27.13 8.58 -2.25
CA ARG A 96 -28.31 9.32 -2.75
C ARG A 96 -29.60 8.87 -2.08
N LYS A 97 -29.77 7.57 -1.85
CA LYS A 97 -30.92 7.04 -1.10
C LYS A 97 -30.95 7.56 0.33
N ALA A 98 -29.82 7.50 1.04
CA ALA A 98 -29.72 8.00 2.40
C ALA A 98 -30.00 9.51 2.51
N GLU A 99 -29.54 10.30 1.54
CA GLU A 99 -29.85 11.74 1.44
C GLU A 99 -31.35 11.97 1.27
N MET A 100 -32.00 11.27 0.33
CA MET A 100 -33.45 11.35 0.14
C MET A 100 -34.24 10.91 1.37
N ASP A 101 -33.80 9.85 2.05
CA ASP A 101 -34.45 9.34 3.27
C ASP A 101 -34.34 10.35 4.42
N PHE A 102 -33.19 11.00 4.56
CA PHE A 102 -32.98 12.06 5.55
C PHE A 102 -33.89 13.27 5.28
N GLU A 103 -33.99 13.72 4.03
CA GLU A 103 -34.91 14.79 3.65
C GLU A 103 -36.37 14.44 3.93
N LEU A 104 -36.76 13.20 3.61
CA LEU A 104 -38.11 12.70 3.87
C LEU A 104 -38.40 12.69 5.37
N GLN A 105 -37.45 12.26 6.20
CA GLN A 105 -37.60 12.26 7.66
C GLN A 105 -37.74 13.68 8.23
N LYS A 106 -36.94 14.62 7.72
CA LYS A 106 -37.05 16.05 8.06
C LYS A 106 -38.43 16.61 7.71
N LEU A 107 -38.96 16.28 6.53
CA LEU A 107 -40.30 16.71 6.11
C LEU A 107 -41.39 16.10 7.01
N LYS A 108 -41.27 14.81 7.34
CA LYS A 108 -42.19 14.12 8.26
C LYS A 108 -42.24 14.81 9.62
N LEU A 109 -41.08 15.10 10.21
CA LEU A 109 -40.98 15.79 11.50
C LEU A 109 -41.57 17.21 11.44
N GLN A 110 -41.37 17.94 10.34
CA GLN A 110 -41.99 19.25 10.15
C GLN A 110 -43.51 19.17 10.06
N LEU A 111 -44.05 18.17 9.35
CA LEU A 111 -45.48 17.92 9.29
C LEU A 111 -46.03 17.51 10.66
N GLU A 112 -45.35 16.63 11.37
CA GLU A 112 -45.71 16.19 12.72
C GLU A 112 -45.67 17.34 13.74
N ALA A 113 -44.68 18.23 13.66
CA ALA A 113 -44.62 19.45 14.48
C ALA A 113 -45.77 20.41 14.18
N LYS A 114 -46.22 20.49 12.92
CA LYS A 114 -47.41 21.26 12.53
C LYS A 114 -48.71 20.57 12.98
N MET A 115 -48.75 19.25 13.01
CA MET A 115 -49.92 18.45 13.40
C MET A 115 -50.09 18.32 14.93
N SER A 116 -48.99 18.29 15.68
CA SER A 116 -48.99 18.19 17.15
C SER A 116 -49.39 19.48 17.88
N GLY A 117 -49.72 20.54 17.13
CA GLY A 117 -50.42 21.70 17.69
C GLY A 117 -49.67 22.44 18.79
N VAL A 118 -48.33 22.37 18.83
CA VAL A 118 -47.57 23.34 19.63
C VAL A 118 -47.86 24.71 19.02
N PRO A 119 -48.56 25.60 19.73
CA PRO A 119 -48.97 26.85 19.12
C PRO A 119 -47.70 27.65 18.85
N GLN A 120 -47.57 28.19 17.64
CA GLN A 120 -46.53 29.16 17.27
C GLN A 120 -46.38 30.29 18.32
N ASN A 121 -47.44 30.50 19.12
CA ASN A 121 -47.54 31.43 20.24
C ASN A 121 -46.74 31.08 21.51
N LEU A 122 -45.97 29.98 21.59
CA LEU A 122 -45.10 29.76 22.77
C LEU A 122 -43.91 30.74 22.77
N ALA A 123 -43.35 31.04 21.59
CA ALA A 123 -42.32 32.06 21.43
C ALA A 123 -42.88 33.45 21.75
N ASP A 124 -44.05 33.80 21.19
CA ASP A 124 -44.70 35.10 21.45
C ASP A 124 -45.11 35.26 22.94
N ARG A 125 -45.51 34.17 23.62
CA ARG A 125 -45.80 34.20 25.06
C ARG A 125 -44.54 34.37 25.92
N LEU A 126 -43.40 33.83 25.49
CA LEU A 126 -42.12 34.03 26.17
C LEU A 126 -41.63 35.48 25.99
N ASP A 127 -41.79 36.05 24.80
CA ASP A 127 -41.47 37.46 24.53
C ASP A 127 -42.35 38.42 25.34
N ALA A 128 -43.66 38.16 25.46
CA ALA A 128 -44.56 38.93 26.33
C ALA A 128 -44.16 38.86 27.83
N TYR A 129 -43.58 37.73 28.26
CA TYR A 129 -43.05 37.57 29.62
C TYR A 129 -41.76 38.37 29.84
N PHE A 130 -40.95 38.57 28.79
CA PHE A 130 -39.76 39.42 28.86
C PHE A 130 -40.09 40.91 28.91
N LEU A 131 -41.07 41.38 28.13
CA LEU A 131 -41.50 42.77 28.17
C LEU A 131 -42.19 43.14 29.50
N SER A 132 -42.97 42.22 30.09
CA SER A 132 -43.65 42.48 31.36
C SER A 132 -42.69 42.55 32.56
N ARG A 133 -41.55 41.85 32.51
CA ARG A 133 -40.55 41.83 33.60
C ARG A 133 -39.70 43.10 33.71
N ASN A 134 -39.59 43.89 32.63
CA ASN A 134 -38.83 45.15 32.60
C ASN A 134 -39.66 46.39 32.99
N THR A 135 -40.97 46.27 33.19
CA THR A 135 -41.84 47.41 33.55
C THR A 135 -42.14 47.51 35.05
N THR A 136 -41.74 46.52 35.84
CA THR A 136 -42.11 46.41 37.27
C THR A 136 -41.05 46.89 38.27
N SER A 137 -40.18 47.84 37.89
CA SER A 137 -39.23 48.42 38.85
C SER A 137 -38.89 49.88 38.54
N VAL A 138 -39.85 50.79 38.79
CA VAL A 138 -39.52 52.16 39.23
C VAL A 138 -40.48 52.57 40.35
N LYS A 139 -39.94 52.77 41.56
CA LYS A 139 -40.24 53.92 42.45
C LYS A 139 -39.36 53.90 43.73
N LYS A 140 -38.25 54.65 43.69
CA LYS A 140 -37.81 55.64 44.72
C LYS A 140 -36.44 56.22 44.30
N THR A 141 -36.43 57.40 43.65
CA THR A 141 -36.24 58.76 44.22
C THR A 141 -34.78 59.14 44.55
N VAL A 142 -34.28 60.04 43.69
CA VAL A 142 -33.45 61.25 43.94
C VAL A 142 -31.93 61.19 43.71
N ASN A 143 -31.53 62.07 42.77
CA ASN A 143 -30.24 62.72 42.50
C ASN A 143 -29.15 62.01 41.68
N SER A 144 -29.27 62.20 40.37
CA SER A 144 -28.30 62.85 39.47
C SER A 144 -26.79 62.67 39.75
N LYS A 145 -26.15 61.83 38.92
CA LYS A 145 -25.03 62.24 38.06
C LYS A 145 -24.72 61.14 37.03
N GLU A 146 -24.96 61.49 35.76
CA GLU A 146 -24.29 60.95 34.58
C GLU A 146 -22.75 61.02 34.78
N ASN A 147 -21.86 60.23 34.18
CA ASN A 147 -21.89 59.37 33.02
C ASN A 147 -20.65 58.45 33.06
N SER A 148 -20.72 57.29 32.40
CA SER A 148 -19.67 56.64 31.59
C SER A 148 -19.61 55.12 31.80
N SER A 149 -20.24 54.44 30.84
CA SER A 149 -20.32 53.01 30.65
C SER A 149 -19.05 52.42 30.02
N LYS A 150 -18.57 51.30 30.55
CA LYS A 150 -17.85 50.26 29.80
C LYS A 150 -18.45 48.88 30.11
N PRO A 151 -19.02 48.17 29.13
CA PRO A 151 -19.52 46.82 29.36
C PRO A 151 -18.40 45.78 29.21
N TYR A 152 -18.34 44.88 30.19
CA TYR A 152 -17.51 43.68 30.23
C TYR A 152 -18.04 42.65 29.19
N ALA A 153 -17.15 42.09 28.37
CA ALA A 153 -17.47 41.04 27.40
C ALA A 153 -17.40 39.64 28.05
N PRO A 154 -18.35 38.72 27.79
CA PRO A 154 -18.22 37.33 28.20
C PRO A 154 -17.41 36.52 27.17
N LYS A 155 -16.42 35.76 27.67
CA LYS A 155 -15.61 34.82 26.88
C LYS A 155 -16.48 33.68 26.35
N ARG A 156 -16.45 33.43 25.03
CA ARG A 156 -16.93 32.17 24.41
C ARG A 156 -15.74 31.25 24.14
N ASN A 157 -15.87 30.01 24.60
CA ASN A 157 -14.97 28.91 24.26
C ASN A 157 -15.12 28.58 22.77
N SER A 158 -13.97 28.49 22.08
CA SER A 158 -13.85 28.11 20.68
C SER A 158 -13.46 26.65 20.57
N TYR A 159 -14.35 25.84 20.01
CA TYR A 159 -13.98 24.65 19.26
C TYR A 159 -14.92 24.56 18.06
N ASP A 160 -14.42 24.92 16.89
CA ASP A 160 -14.97 24.43 15.62
C ASP A 160 -13.87 24.40 14.56
N SER A 161 -13.44 23.18 14.22
CA SER A 161 -13.70 22.61 12.90
C SER A 161 -13.58 23.57 11.70
N ARG A 162 -12.49 23.48 10.92
CA ARG A 162 -12.51 23.81 9.49
C ARG A 162 -11.62 22.88 8.68
N PHE A 163 -12.28 21.94 8.02
CA PHE A 163 -11.93 21.48 6.70
C PHE A 163 -12.48 22.52 5.72
N ASP A 164 -11.66 23.04 4.78
CA ASP A 164 -12.18 23.25 3.43
C ASP A 164 -11.11 23.43 2.36
N LYS A 165 -11.49 22.91 1.19
CA LYS A 165 -10.77 22.77 -0.08
C LYS A 165 -10.57 24.12 -0.77
N THR A 166 -9.52 24.25 -1.57
CA THR A 166 -9.59 24.91 -2.89
C THR A 166 -8.48 24.41 -3.83
N ASN A 167 -8.87 23.75 -4.92
CA ASN A 167 -8.12 23.71 -6.18
C ASN A 167 -8.32 25.04 -6.92
N GLN A 168 -7.28 25.54 -7.62
CA GLN A 168 -7.42 26.17 -8.94
C GLN A 168 -6.06 26.37 -9.65
N ALA A 169 -6.15 26.37 -10.98
CA ALA A 169 -5.12 26.14 -11.99
C ALA A 169 -4.02 27.23 -12.11
N GLY A 170 -2.91 26.86 -12.77
CA GLY A 170 -1.70 27.68 -13.01
C GLY A 170 -1.84 28.81 -14.05
N PRO A 171 -0.70 29.39 -14.49
CA PRO A 171 -0.23 29.05 -15.84
C PRO A 171 1.30 28.89 -15.98
N THR A 172 1.66 28.33 -17.14
CA THR A 172 3.00 28.04 -17.67
C THR A 172 3.77 29.28 -18.13
N SER A 173 5.11 29.33 -17.92
CA SER A 173 6.03 29.96 -18.87
C SER A 173 7.49 29.52 -18.69
N SER A 174 8.13 29.26 -19.82
CA SER A 174 9.49 28.75 -20.05
C SER A 174 10.61 29.80 -19.89
N PHE A 175 11.86 29.31 -19.84
CA PHE A 175 13.17 29.96 -20.11
C PHE A 175 14.12 30.34 -18.94
N ASN A 176 15.12 29.46 -18.77
CA ASN A 176 16.59 29.62 -18.66
C ASN A 176 17.29 30.74 -17.84
N ARG A 177 18.20 30.24 -16.97
CA ARG A 177 19.58 30.66 -16.61
C ARG A 177 19.82 32.07 -16.05
N GLY A 178 20.39 32.10 -14.84
CA GLY A 178 21.23 33.20 -14.36
C GLY A 178 21.34 33.28 -12.83
N ASP A 179 22.47 32.81 -12.30
CA ASP A 179 23.18 33.33 -11.12
C ASP A 179 22.46 33.61 -9.79
N LYS A 180 22.81 32.84 -8.75
CA LYS A 180 23.96 33.14 -7.88
C LYS A 180 24.10 32.07 -6.82
N LEU A 181 25.29 31.46 -6.79
CA LEU A 181 25.79 30.70 -5.66
C LEU A 181 25.72 31.57 -4.39
N LYS A 182 24.86 31.19 -3.44
CA LYS A 182 25.11 31.48 -2.03
C LYS A 182 25.69 30.20 -1.41
N THR A 183 26.94 30.33 -1.01
CA THR A 183 27.68 29.36 -0.21
C THR A 183 27.06 29.33 1.18
N ASP A 184 26.07 28.48 1.37
CA ASP A 184 25.64 28.13 2.72
C ASP A 184 26.54 26.99 3.24
N ASP A 185 27.04 27.25 4.43
CA ASP A 185 28.00 26.51 5.23
C ASP A 185 27.77 24.97 5.17
N ARG A 186 28.76 24.26 4.63
CA ARG A 186 28.76 22.80 4.46
C ARG A 186 29.15 22.07 5.75
N SER A 187 28.49 22.34 6.86
CA SER A 187 28.83 21.72 8.15
C SER A 187 27.73 20.87 8.79
N ASP A 188 26.55 20.70 8.16
CA ASP A 188 25.49 19.86 8.73
C ASP A 188 24.77 18.92 7.75
N ARG A 189 25.47 18.44 6.72
CA ARG A 189 25.00 17.23 6.01
C ARG A 189 25.45 16.02 6.80
N SER A 190 24.50 15.34 7.43
CA SER A 190 24.74 14.03 8.05
C SER A 190 25.56 13.16 7.09
N SER A 191 26.77 12.79 7.52
CA SER A 191 27.65 11.98 6.69
C SER A 191 26.98 10.63 6.47
N VAL A 192 26.87 10.23 5.19
CA VAL A 192 26.23 8.96 4.80
C VAL A 192 26.86 7.83 5.60
N SER A 193 26.08 7.13 6.43
CA SER A 193 26.56 6.03 7.26
C SER A 193 25.90 4.70 6.87
N CYS A 194 26.60 3.60 7.17
CA CYS A 194 26.15 2.28 6.85
C CYS A 194 24.93 1.95 7.70
N TYR A 195 23.76 1.78 7.08
CA TYR A 195 22.54 1.41 7.78
C TYR A 195 22.56 -0.03 8.38
N GLY A 196 23.62 -0.81 8.16
CA GLY A 196 23.82 -2.12 8.81
C GLY A 196 24.66 -2.06 10.09
N CYS A 197 25.72 -1.26 10.14
CA CYS A 197 26.68 -1.23 11.25
C CYS A 197 27.06 0.17 11.75
N GLY A 198 26.45 1.22 11.21
CA GLY A 198 26.69 2.61 11.59
C GLY A 198 27.99 3.24 11.07
N LYS A 199 28.80 2.52 10.29
CA LYS A 199 30.09 3.04 9.80
C LYS A 199 29.91 4.31 8.93
N PRO A 200 30.51 5.46 9.28
CA PRO A 200 30.36 6.70 8.50
C PRO A 200 31.11 6.62 7.16
N GLY A 201 30.63 7.37 6.17
CA GLY A 201 31.19 7.50 4.82
C GLY A 201 30.85 6.39 3.84
N VAL A 202 30.06 5.36 4.21
CA VAL A 202 29.79 4.19 3.36
C VAL A 202 28.34 3.72 3.45
N THR A 203 27.75 3.29 2.33
CA THR A 203 26.43 2.63 2.31
C THR A 203 26.59 1.11 2.54
N LYS A 204 25.57 0.42 3.08
CA LYS A 204 25.64 -1.03 3.39
C LYS A 204 26.18 -1.90 2.23
N PRO A 205 25.80 -1.71 0.95
CA PRO A 205 26.32 -2.51 -0.17
C PRO A 205 27.82 -2.33 -0.42
N ARG A 206 28.39 -1.19 0.01
CA ARG A 206 29.81 -0.85 -0.12
C ARG A 206 30.55 -0.90 1.22
N CYS A 207 29.88 -1.33 2.29
CA CYS A 207 30.48 -1.37 3.62
C CYS A 207 31.39 -2.60 3.74
N PRO A 208 32.69 -2.44 4.04
CA PRO A 208 33.60 -3.56 4.19
C PRO A 208 33.25 -4.46 5.38
N ASN A 209 32.51 -3.93 6.37
CA ASN A 209 32.10 -4.68 7.57
C ASN A 209 30.75 -5.41 7.40
N CYS A 210 29.96 -5.04 6.38
CA CYS A 210 28.65 -5.65 6.08
C CYS A 210 28.62 -6.31 4.69
N LYS A 211 29.75 -6.42 4.01
CA LYS A 211 29.84 -7.22 2.78
C LYS A 211 29.45 -8.66 3.15
N PRO A 212 28.47 -9.27 2.46
CA PRO A 212 28.24 -10.69 2.63
C PRO A 212 29.49 -11.40 2.11
N ALA A 213 30.09 -12.26 2.94
CA ALA A 213 30.89 -13.35 2.38
C ALA A 213 29.99 -14.08 1.37
N VAL A 214 30.51 -14.40 0.19
CA VAL A 214 29.75 -15.17 -0.81
C VAL A 214 29.59 -16.59 -0.27
N ASN A 215 28.65 -16.79 0.65
CA ASN A 215 28.16 -18.07 1.09
C ASN A 215 26.69 -18.12 0.67
N LYS A 216 26.37 -19.08 -0.21
CA LYS A 216 25.01 -19.38 -0.69
C LYS A 216 24.20 -20.12 0.37
N ASP A 217 24.37 -19.77 1.63
CA ASP A 217 23.69 -20.44 2.72
C ASP A 217 22.64 -19.51 3.28
N SER A 218 21.39 -19.93 3.08
CA SER A 218 20.19 -19.50 3.78
C SER A 218 20.52 -19.00 5.19
N VAL A 219 20.51 -17.67 5.37
CA VAL A 219 20.58 -17.07 6.71
C VAL A 219 19.19 -17.17 7.33
N THR A 220 18.95 -18.27 8.04
CA THR A 220 17.81 -18.42 8.96
C THR A 220 18.02 -17.47 10.14
N PHE A 221 17.48 -16.26 10.02
CA PHE A 221 17.04 -15.51 11.19
C PHE A 221 15.78 -16.20 11.72
N GLY A 222 15.79 -16.51 13.02
CA GLY A 222 14.77 -17.29 13.69
C GLY A 222 13.35 -16.84 13.33
N ASN A 223 12.60 -17.80 12.78
CA ASN A 223 11.15 -17.89 12.79
C ASN A 223 10.32 -16.93 11.92
N ILE A 224 10.80 -16.44 10.77
CA ILE A 224 9.89 -16.19 9.63
C ILE A 224 10.59 -16.51 8.30
N GLN A 225 10.21 -17.61 7.68
CA GLN A 225 10.65 -18.00 6.34
C GLN A 225 9.93 -17.14 5.29
N PHE A 226 10.43 -15.92 5.04
CA PHE A 226 10.06 -15.18 3.84
C PHE A 226 10.91 -15.69 2.66
N ALA A 227 10.40 -16.72 2.00
CA ALA A 227 10.84 -17.07 0.65
C ALA A 227 10.26 -16.04 -0.34
N PHE A 228 10.84 -14.84 -0.39
CA PHE A 228 10.68 -13.95 -1.53
C PHE A 228 12.04 -13.72 -2.17
N THR A 229 12.35 -14.57 -3.15
CA THR A 229 13.19 -14.16 -4.27
C THR A 229 12.41 -13.08 -5.02
N CYS A 230 12.57 -11.82 -4.61
CA CYS A 230 12.02 -10.69 -5.34
C CYS A 230 12.87 -10.47 -6.59
N SER A 231 12.47 -11.11 -7.69
CA SER A 231 12.87 -10.69 -9.03
C SER A 231 12.29 -9.30 -9.24
N LEU A 232 13.12 -8.28 -9.06
CA LEU A 232 12.78 -6.86 -9.17
C LEU A 232 12.10 -6.55 -10.51
N THR A 233 10.77 -6.58 -10.53
CA THR A 233 9.97 -5.87 -11.53
C THR A 233 9.68 -4.47 -10.98
N PRO A 234 9.93 -3.39 -11.73
CA PRO A 234 9.95 -2.01 -11.21
C PRO A 234 8.58 -1.42 -10.81
N ASN A 235 7.50 -2.21 -10.80
CA ASN A 235 6.13 -1.74 -10.58
C ASN A 235 5.33 -2.54 -9.52
N GLN A 236 5.98 -3.37 -8.70
CA GLN A 236 5.28 -3.95 -7.55
C GLN A 236 5.22 -2.91 -6.43
N SER A 237 4.00 -2.60 -5.96
CA SER A 237 3.79 -1.77 -4.77
C SER A 237 4.65 -2.32 -3.63
N ALA A 238 5.37 -1.45 -2.92
CA ALA A 238 6.21 -1.82 -1.77
C ALA A 238 5.36 -2.18 -0.53
N VAL A 239 4.27 -2.91 -0.73
CA VAL A 239 3.23 -3.24 0.23
C VAL A 239 3.10 -4.75 0.27
N LEU A 240 3.46 -5.33 1.41
CA LEU A 240 3.52 -6.76 1.66
C LEU A 240 2.36 -7.18 2.56
N LYS A 241 1.67 -8.26 2.22
CA LYS A 241 0.73 -8.92 3.14
C LYS A 241 1.52 -9.91 3.99
N LEU A 242 1.48 -9.77 5.31
CA LEU A 242 2.22 -10.62 6.25
C LEU A 242 1.40 -10.90 7.51
N ALA A 243 1.74 -11.99 8.20
CA ALA A 243 1.15 -12.35 9.48
C ALA A 243 2.16 -12.17 10.61
N VAL A 244 1.76 -11.52 11.70
CA VAL A 244 2.54 -11.41 12.94
C VAL A 244 1.77 -12.11 14.05
N ASN A 245 2.33 -13.18 14.63
CA ASN A 245 1.66 -14.02 15.62
C ASN A 245 0.26 -14.50 15.17
N GLY A 246 0.13 -14.90 13.89
CA GLY A 246 -1.14 -15.34 13.30
C GLY A 246 -2.07 -14.20 12.85
N ILE A 247 -1.76 -12.94 13.19
CA ILE A 247 -2.57 -11.77 12.82
C ILE A 247 -2.14 -11.27 11.45
N TRP A 248 -3.03 -11.39 10.47
CA TRP A 248 -2.80 -10.91 9.11
C TRP A 248 -2.91 -9.39 9.02
N GLY A 249 -1.93 -8.78 8.36
CA GLY A 249 -1.86 -7.36 8.13
C GLY A 249 -1.12 -7.02 6.83
N THR A 250 -1.07 -5.73 6.56
CA THR A 250 -0.37 -5.17 5.42
C THR A 250 0.75 -4.27 5.92
N ALA A 251 1.96 -4.42 5.38
CA ALA A 251 3.15 -3.69 5.79
C ALA A 251 3.84 -3.06 4.60
N CYS A 252 4.43 -1.88 4.77
CA CYS A 252 5.22 -1.23 3.74
C CYS A 252 6.70 -1.66 3.84
N ALA A 253 7.27 -2.14 2.74
CA ALA A 253 8.68 -2.43 2.60
C ALA A 253 9.47 -1.14 2.38
N ASP A 254 10.01 -0.57 3.46
CA ASP A 254 10.85 0.61 3.43
C ASP A 254 12.34 0.23 3.50
N SER A 255 13.03 0.28 2.37
CA SER A 255 14.48 0.02 2.29
C SER A 255 15.34 1.03 3.04
N GLY A 256 14.79 2.20 3.38
CA GLY A 256 15.45 3.24 4.18
C GLY A 256 15.28 3.07 5.69
N ALA A 257 14.36 2.20 6.13
CA ALA A 257 14.12 1.93 7.54
C ALA A 257 15.14 0.93 8.10
N SER A 258 15.72 1.24 9.25
CA SER A 258 16.60 0.32 9.99
C SER A 258 15.83 -0.62 10.91
N HIS A 259 14.61 -0.26 11.30
CA HIS A 259 13.77 -1.01 12.24
C HIS A 259 12.34 -1.11 11.70
N SER A 260 11.68 -2.24 11.96
CA SER A 260 10.26 -2.39 11.71
C SER A 260 9.47 -1.57 12.74
N ILE A 261 8.57 -0.72 12.26
CA ILE A 261 7.71 0.11 13.10
C ILE A 261 6.26 -0.28 12.84
N ALA A 262 5.52 -0.49 13.92
CA ALA A 262 4.10 -0.80 13.89
C ALA A 262 3.30 0.22 14.70
N GLY A 263 2.04 0.42 14.31
CA GLY A 263 1.12 1.29 15.03
C GLY A 263 0.56 0.64 16.30
N GLU A 264 -0.11 1.46 17.11
CA GLU A 264 -0.71 1.04 18.38
C GLU A 264 -1.74 -0.09 18.22
N THR A 265 -2.47 -0.13 17.11
CA THR A 265 -3.47 -1.18 16.82
C THR A 265 -2.85 -2.58 16.82
N LEU A 266 -1.70 -2.76 16.16
CA LEU A 266 -1.03 -4.07 16.12
C LEU A 266 -0.50 -4.44 17.51
N TYR A 267 0.03 -3.46 18.25
CA TYR A 267 0.48 -3.66 19.63
C TYR A 267 -0.65 -4.17 20.53
N LEU A 268 -1.84 -3.55 20.49
CA LEU A 268 -2.99 -3.99 21.27
C LEU A 268 -3.47 -5.40 20.88
N LEU A 269 -3.46 -5.70 19.59
CA LEU A 269 -3.83 -7.03 19.09
C LEU A 269 -2.84 -8.11 19.56
N LEU A 270 -1.54 -7.85 19.50
CA LEU A 270 -0.52 -8.77 19.98
C LEU A 270 -0.59 -8.96 21.50
N GLN A 271 -0.92 -7.91 22.27
CA GLN A 271 -1.16 -8.04 23.71
C GLN A 271 -2.35 -8.94 24.03
N LYS A 272 -3.44 -8.87 23.25
CA LYS A 272 -4.59 -9.76 23.40
C LYS A 272 -4.21 -11.23 23.16
N GLU A 273 -3.32 -11.47 22.21
CA GLU A 273 -2.74 -12.81 21.95
C GLU A 273 -1.65 -13.22 22.95
N GLY A 274 -1.45 -12.45 24.04
CA GLY A 274 -0.54 -12.79 25.13
C GLY A 274 0.92 -12.37 24.92
N ALA A 275 1.21 -11.53 23.92
CA ALA A 275 2.57 -11.02 23.71
C ALA A 275 2.96 -10.01 24.80
N ASN A 276 4.14 -10.23 25.40
CA ASN A 276 4.72 -9.34 26.39
C ASN A 276 5.61 -8.28 25.73
N PHE A 277 5.52 -7.04 26.22
CA PHE A 277 6.29 -5.92 25.69
C PHE A 277 7.06 -5.18 26.79
N GLN A 278 8.30 -4.80 26.49
CA GLN A 278 9.12 -3.92 27.31
C GLN A 278 9.15 -2.50 26.73
N LYS A 279 9.01 -1.50 27.60
CA LYS A 279 9.12 -0.09 27.23
C LYS A 279 10.59 0.28 27.09
N THR A 280 10.99 0.74 25.90
CA THR A 280 12.35 1.20 25.59
C THR A 280 12.29 2.56 24.90
N GLN A 281 13.23 3.45 25.23
CA GLN A 281 13.38 4.72 24.50
C GLN A 281 14.24 4.51 23.27
N ILE A 282 13.70 4.86 22.10
CA ILE A 282 14.41 4.79 20.83
C ILE A 282 14.45 6.20 20.23
N THR A 283 15.63 6.60 19.77
CA THR A 283 15.81 7.85 19.02
C THR A 283 16.01 7.48 17.55
N MET A 284 15.13 7.94 16.68
CA MET A 284 15.20 7.72 15.23
C MET A 284 15.25 9.05 14.51
N SER A 285 16.02 9.13 13.42
CA SER A 285 16.04 10.31 12.54
C SER A 285 15.01 10.09 11.45
N LEU A 286 14.03 10.98 11.34
CA LEU A 286 12.99 10.91 10.31
C LEU A 286 13.44 11.64 9.04
N ALA A 287 12.66 11.48 7.96
CA ALA A 287 12.98 12.07 6.65
C ALA A 287 13.02 13.60 6.66
N ASP A 288 12.36 14.24 7.63
CA ASP A 288 12.38 15.69 7.87
C ASP A 288 13.64 16.16 8.65
N GLY A 289 14.55 15.24 8.98
CA GLY A 289 15.76 15.52 9.77
C GLY A 289 15.51 15.65 11.27
N HIS A 290 14.26 15.59 11.71
CA HIS A 290 13.92 15.65 13.12
C HIS A 290 14.33 14.35 13.82
N LYS A 291 14.81 14.45 15.06
CA LYS A 291 15.21 13.30 15.90
C LYS A 291 14.36 13.25 17.16
N PRO A 292 13.05 12.91 17.06
CA PRO A 292 12.20 12.84 18.24
C PRO A 292 12.66 11.68 19.13
N ARG A 293 12.62 11.91 20.45
CA ARG A 293 12.84 10.86 21.45
C ARG A 293 11.52 10.16 21.73
N TRP A 294 11.28 9.02 21.08
CA TRP A 294 10.05 8.26 21.24
C TRP A 294 10.16 7.26 22.39
N LYS A 295 9.06 7.07 23.12
CA LYS A 295 8.88 5.92 23.98
C LYS A 295 8.29 4.81 23.10
N SER A 296 9.05 3.76 22.85
CA SER A 296 8.60 2.59 22.10
C SER A 296 8.36 1.41 23.04
N THR A 297 7.57 0.45 22.60
CA THR A 297 7.38 -0.84 23.26
C THR A 297 7.85 -1.93 22.33
N GLN A 298 8.86 -2.69 22.75
CA GLN A 298 9.46 -3.77 21.98
C GLN A 298 9.01 -5.11 22.56
N PRO A 299 8.76 -6.14 21.74
CA PRO A 299 8.47 -7.48 22.24
C PRO A 299 9.66 -8.01 23.06
N VAL A 300 9.36 -8.80 24.10
CA VAL A 300 10.35 -9.46 24.97
C VAL A 300 10.87 -10.73 24.32
#